data_AF-A0A0H5SZM7-F1
#
_entry.id   AF-A0A0H5SZM7-F1
#
_cell.length_a   1.000
_cell.length_b   1.000
_cell.length_c   1.000
_cell.angle_alpha   90.00
_cell.angle_beta   90.00
_cell.angle_gamma   90.00
#
_symmetry.space_group_name_H-M   'P 1'
#
loop_
_entity.id
_entity.type
_entity.pdbx_description
1 polymer ?
#
loop_
_entity_poly.entity_id
_entity_poly.type
_entity_poly.pdbx_seq_one_letter_code
_entity_poly.pdbx_strand_id
1 'polypeptide(L)'
;MNKKIEEVFDLLNVFNKKYNIYNCQIENSTFYYNTMISCISELILCKSVFKKNKDLVEFLSKIFGFSFPEYVTKNKTLILGRTIRYFSELEDIEEIKNALNKLYEVISKIVNDGYDKTQLTWQEVIDSIDLSR
;
A
#
# COMPACT_ATOMS: atom_id res chain seq x y z
N MET A 1 15.37 17.33 -4.61
CA MET A 1 14.89 17.01 -3.26
C MET A 1 15.89 17.62 -2.26
N ASN A 2 15.66 17.63 -0.94
CA ASN A 2 16.71 18.11 -0.03
C ASN A 2 17.93 17.18 -0.19
N LYS A 3 19.14 17.72 -0.38
CA LYS A 3 20.37 16.92 -0.59
C LYS A 3 20.57 15.83 0.47
N LYS A 4 20.24 16.11 1.73
CA LYS A 4 20.32 15.12 2.82
C LYS A 4 19.33 13.97 2.67
N ILE A 5 18.16 14.22 2.08
CA ILE A 5 17.15 13.19 1.82
C ILE A 5 17.59 12.30 0.65
N GLU A 6 18.20 12.89 -0.38
CA GLU A 6 18.81 12.15 -1.49
C GLU A 6 19.88 11.17 -0.97
N GLU A 7 20.78 11.64 -0.11
CA GLU A 7 21.81 10.81 0.53
C GLU A 7 21.23 9.61 1.33
N VAL A 8 20.06 9.78 1.96
CA VAL A 8 19.36 8.69 2.66
C VAL A 8 18.84 7.64 1.69
N PHE A 9 18.20 8.04 0.59
CA PHE A 9 17.70 7.10 -0.41
C PHE A 9 18.82 6.37 -1.13
N ASP A 10 19.95 7.02 -1.38
CA ASP A 10 21.15 6.38 -1.93
C ASP A 10 21.67 5.29 -0.99
N LEU A 11 21.76 5.57 0.32
CA LEU A 11 22.17 4.58 1.31
C LEU A 11 21.20 3.40 1.37
N LEU A 12 19.89 3.66 1.33
CA LEU A 12 18.86 2.62 1.31
C LEU A 12 18.91 1.76 0.04
N ASN A 13 19.25 2.37 -1.11
CA ASN A 13 19.44 1.65 -2.36
C ASN A 13 20.65 0.70 -2.27
N VAL A 14 21.77 1.18 -1.72
CA VAL A 14 22.96 0.34 -1.44
C VAL A 14 22.60 -0.80 -0.47
N PHE A 15 21.83 -0.51 0.57
CA PHE A 15 21.36 -1.52 1.53
C PHE A 15 20.48 -2.58 0.84
N ASN A 16 19.54 -2.17 -0.03
CA ASN A 16 18.72 -3.11 -0.79
C ASN A 16 19.57 -3.99 -1.70
N LYS A 17 20.46 -3.40 -2.52
CA LYS A 17 21.34 -4.15 -3.42
C LYS A 17 22.22 -5.16 -2.68
N LYS A 18 22.66 -4.83 -1.47
CA LYS A 18 23.50 -5.70 -0.67
C LYS A 18 22.75 -6.89 -0.05
N TYR A 19 21.49 -6.70 0.36
CA TYR A 19 20.76 -7.68 1.17
C TYR A 19 19.48 -8.22 0.52
N ASN A 20 19.13 -7.75 -0.68
CA ASN A 20 17.92 -8.12 -1.42
C ASN A 20 16.66 -7.99 -0.56
N ILE A 21 16.44 -6.79 -0.02
CA ILE A 21 15.28 -6.50 0.83
C ILE A 21 13.98 -6.55 0.01
N TYR A 22 14.03 -6.06 -1.24
CA TYR A 22 12.97 -6.15 -2.23
C TYR A 22 13.57 -6.35 -3.63
N ASN A 23 12.79 -6.95 -4.53
CA ASN A 23 13.28 -7.46 -5.81
C ASN A 23 13.47 -6.38 -6.89
N CYS A 24 12.80 -5.22 -6.78
CA CYS A 24 12.92 -4.15 -7.78
C CYS A 24 14.29 -3.44 -7.75
N GLN A 25 15.17 -3.72 -8.71
CA GLN A 25 16.56 -3.22 -8.76
C GLN A 25 16.79 -1.98 -9.67
N ILE A 26 15.73 -1.29 -10.08
CA ILE A 26 15.80 -0.12 -10.97
C ILE A 26 16.25 1.15 -10.22
N GLU A 27 16.91 2.07 -10.90
CA GLU A 27 17.25 3.39 -10.34
C GLU A 27 16.00 4.12 -9.84
N ASN A 28 16.08 4.78 -8.68
CA ASN A 28 14.96 5.41 -7.97
C ASN A 28 13.85 4.47 -7.47
N SER A 29 13.92 3.14 -7.67
CA SER A 29 12.92 2.20 -7.16
C SER A 29 12.78 2.27 -5.64
N THR A 30 13.89 2.56 -4.94
CA THR A 30 13.94 2.70 -3.49
C THR A 30 12.99 3.78 -2.99
N PHE A 31 12.90 4.91 -3.69
CA PHE A 31 11.99 5.98 -3.31
C PHE A 31 10.54 5.48 -3.38
N TYR A 32 10.11 5.00 -4.55
CA TYR A 32 8.74 4.53 -4.77
C TYR A 32 8.35 3.38 -3.85
N TYR A 33 9.24 2.41 -3.67
CA TYR A 33 9.02 1.30 -2.75
C TYR A 33 8.81 1.80 -1.31
N ASN A 34 9.72 2.64 -0.79
CA ASN A 34 9.59 3.13 0.59
C ASN A 34 8.34 4.00 0.76
N THR A 35 8.02 4.86 -0.20
CA THR A 35 6.77 5.63 -0.18
C THR A 35 5.55 4.72 -0.14
N MET A 36 5.53 3.67 -0.97
CA MET A 36 4.44 2.70 -0.98
C MET A 36 4.29 2.00 0.37
N ILE A 37 5.39 1.49 0.95
CA ILE A 37 5.37 0.84 2.26
C ILE A 37 4.89 1.81 3.36
N SER A 38 5.36 3.05 3.37
CA SER A 38 4.91 4.06 4.32
C SER A 38 3.40 4.32 4.21
N CYS A 39 2.91 4.64 3.02
CA CYS A 39 1.50 4.97 2.81
C CYS A 39 0.58 3.77 3.13
N ILE A 40 0.92 2.56 2.69
CA ILE A 40 0.07 1.39 2.93
C ILE A 40 0.08 0.99 4.41
N SER A 41 1.21 1.18 5.10
CA SER A 41 1.31 0.92 6.54
C SER A 41 0.39 1.83 7.34
N GLU A 42 0.42 3.12 7.04
CA GLU A 42 -0.46 4.11 7.70
C GLU A 42 -1.92 3.76 7.46
N LEU A 43 -2.30 3.43 6.22
CA LEU A 43 -3.67 3.06 5.87
C LEU A 43 -4.13 1.79 6.61
N ILE A 44 -3.32 0.73 6.61
CA ILE A 44 -3.65 -0.55 7.27
C ILE A 44 -3.80 -0.37 8.79
N LEU A 45 -2.87 0.37 9.41
CA LEU A 45 -2.84 0.60 10.85
C LEU A 45 -3.94 1.56 11.32
N CYS A 46 -4.48 2.38 10.42
CA CYS A 46 -5.57 3.31 10.71
C CYS A 46 -6.87 2.57 11.08
N LYS A 47 -7.16 2.47 12.39
CA LYS A 47 -8.36 1.80 12.91
C LYS A 47 -9.66 2.55 12.61
N SER A 48 -9.58 3.86 12.36
CA SER A 48 -10.75 4.67 12.01
C SER A 48 -11.21 4.44 10.57
N VAL A 49 -10.33 3.98 9.69
CA VAL A 49 -10.67 3.61 8.30
C VAL A 49 -11.23 2.19 8.27
N PHE A 50 -10.46 1.20 8.72
CA PHE A 50 -10.89 -0.20 8.71
C PHE A 50 -11.22 -0.70 10.13
N LYS A 51 -12.52 -0.73 10.45
CA LYS A 51 -13.03 -1.22 11.74
C LYS A 51 -12.90 -2.75 11.87
N LYS A 52 -13.13 -3.49 10.79
CA LYS A 52 -12.98 -4.96 10.76
C LYS A 52 -11.84 -5.36 9.84
N ASN A 53 -11.10 -6.41 10.22
CA ASN A 53 -10.02 -6.93 9.39
C ASN A 53 -10.52 -7.54 8.08
N LYS A 54 -11.74 -8.09 8.07
CA LYS A 54 -12.37 -8.61 6.85
C LYS A 54 -12.52 -7.51 5.79
N ASP A 55 -13.00 -6.34 6.19
CA ASP A 55 -13.18 -5.19 5.29
C ASP A 55 -11.82 -4.73 4.73
N LEU A 56 -10.77 -4.71 5.56
CA LEU A 56 -9.41 -4.41 5.12
C LEU A 56 -8.90 -5.43 4.09
N VAL A 57 -9.06 -6.72 4.38
CA VAL A 57 -8.61 -7.81 3.49
C VAL A 57 -9.32 -7.75 2.14
N GLU A 58 -10.62 -7.52 2.15
CA GLU A 58 -11.42 -7.36 0.93
C GLU A 58 -10.97 -6.15 0.11
N PHE A 59 -10.73 -5.01 0.77
CA PHE A 59 -10.18 -3.82 0.12
C PHE A 59 -8.83 -4.10 -0.55
N LEU A 60 -7.87 -4.66 0.20
CA LEU A 60 -6.53 -4.95 -0.32
C LEU A 60 -6.59 -5.93 -1.50
N SER A 61 -7.46 -6.95 -1.41
CA SER A 61 -7.65 -7.93 -2.48
C SER A 61 -8.23 -7.31 -3.74
N LYS A 62 -9.16 -6.36 -3.61
CA LYS A 62 -9.78 -5.68 -4.76
C LYS A 62 -8.84 -4.67 -5.43
N ILE A 63 -8.09 -3.89 -4.65
CA ILE A 63 -7.22 -2.83 -5.20
C ILE A 63 -5.95 -3.42 -5.83
N PHE A 64 -5.35 -4.40 -5.17
CA PHE A 64 -4.04 -4.94 -5.55
C PHE A 64 -4.10 -6.35 -6.16
N GLY A 65 -5.25 -7.01 -6.14
CA GLY A 65 -5.45 -8.29 -6.85
C GLY A 65 -4.88 -9.53 -6.14
N PHE A 66 -4.40 -9.41 -4.89
CA PHE A 66 -3.82 -10.54 -4.15
C PHE A 66 -4.68 -10.95 -2.95
N SER A 67 -4.72 -12.26 -2.65
CA SER A 67 -5.52 -12.82 -1.57
C SER A 67 -4.70 -13.13 -0.31
N PHE A 68 -5.34 -13.05 0.85
CA PHE A 68 -4.74 -13.41 2.13
C PHE A 68 -5.15 -14.82 2.56
N PRO A 69 -4.21 -15.65 3.03
CA PRO A 69 -4.56 -16.87 3.74
C PRO A 69 -5.40 -16.57 4.99
N GLU A 70 -6.33 -17.47 5.34
CA GLU A 70 -7.30 -17.24 6.41
C GLU A 70 -6.64 -16.91 7.76
N TYR A 71 -5.52 -17.55 8.10
CA TYR A 71 -4.79 -17.30 9.34
C TYR A 71 -4.22 -15.88 9.43
N VAL A 72 -3.93 -15.23 8.30
CA VAL A 72 -3.39 -13.86 8.24
C VAL A 72 -4.47 -12.84 8.60
N THR A 73 -5.72 -13.10 8.17
CA THR A 73 -6.84 -12.14 8.29
C THR A 73 -7.23 -11.82 9.73
N LYS A 74 -6.79 -12.63 10.70
CA LYS A 74 -7.12 -12.46 12.12
C LYS A 74 -6.40 -11.28 12.78
N ASN A 75 -5.27 -10.82 12.24
CA ASN A 75 -4.46 -9.78 12.87
C ASN A 75 -3.95 -8.76 11.85
N LYS A 76 -4.21 -7.46 12.11
CA LYS A 76 -3.74 -6.36 11.25
C LYS A 76 -2.22 -6.35 11.04
N THR A 77 -1.43 -6.75 12.03
CA THR A 77 0.02 -6.86 11.91
C THR A 77 0.43 -7.96 10.93
N LEU A 78 -0.30 -9.09 10.92
CA LEU A 78 -0.05 -10.16 9.94
C LEU A 78 -0.48 -9.72 8.53
N ILE A 79 -1.62 -9.02 8.41
CA ILE A 79 -2.07 -8.43 7.16
C ILE A 79 -1.02 -7.45 6.63
N LEU A 80 -0.51 -6.56 7.48
CA LEU A 80 0.54 -5.61 7.14
C LEU A 80 1.80 -6.33 6.67
N GLY A 81 2.33 -7.27 7.46
CA GLY A 81 3.53 -8.02 7.11
C GLY A 81 3.39 -8.76 5.78
N ARG A 82 2.22 -9.37 5.52
CA ARG A 82 1.94 -10.06 4.26
C ARG A 82 1.83 -9.09 3.08
N THR A 83 1.27 -7.91 3.30
CA THR A 83 1.15 -6.85 2.29
C THR A 83 2.52 -6.28 1.91
N ILE A 84 3.37 -5.99 2.91
CA ILE A 84 4.76 -5.55 2.68
C ILE A 84 5.51 -6.64 1.89
N ARG A 85 5.35 -7.91 2.29
CA ARG A 85 5.98 -9.03 1.59
C ARG A 85 5.58 -9.10 0.12
N TYR A 86 4.29 -8.93 -0.18
CA TYR A 86 3.79 -8.87 -1.57
C TYR A 86 4.53 -7.80 -2.38
N PHE A 87 4.58 -6.55 -1.89
CA PHE A 87 5.26 -5.47 -2.60
C PHE A 87 6.77 -5.66 -2.70
N SER A 88 7.39 -6.35 -1.73
CA SER A 88 8.83 -6.66 -1.78
C SER A 88 9.18 -7.68 -2.87
N GLU A 89 8.21 -8.50 -3.29
CA GLU A 89 8.42 -9.55 -4.29
C GLU A 89 8.23 -9.03 -5.73
N LEU A 90 7.67 -7.83 -5.90
CA LEU A 90 7.51 -7.19 -7.21
C LEU A 90 8.87 -6.84 -7.82
N GLU A 91 9.03 -7.18 -9.09
CA GLU A 91 10.25 -6.92 -9.86
C GLU A 91 10.13 -5.63 -10.69
N ASP A 92 8.93 -5.35 -11.19
CA ASP A 92 8.65 -4.20 -12.04
C ASP A 92 8.29 -2.96 -11.19
N ILE A 93 9.01 -1.87 -11.42
CA ILE A 93 8.75 -0.58 -10.78
C ILE A 93 7.39 -0.01 -11.16
N GLU A 94 6.89 -0.29 -12.37
CA GLU A 94 5.59 0.20 -12.81
C GLU A 94 4.44 -0.44 -12.02
N GLU A 95 4.59 -1.69 -11.56
CA GLU A 95 3.61 -2.30 -10.65
C GLU A 95 3.53 -1.54 -9.32
N ILE A 96 4.68 -1.15 -8.77
CA ILE A 96 4.76 -0.35 -7.53
C ILE A 96 4.14 1.04 -7.74
N LYS A 97 4.47 1.72 -8.84
CA LYS A 97 3.91 3.04 -9.17
C LYS A 97 2.40 2.99 -9.37
N ASN A 98 1.90 1.98 -10.09
CA ASN A 98 0.47 1.78 -10.29
C ASN A 98 -0.25 1.51 -8.98
N ALA A 99 0.33 0.69 -8.09
CA ALA A 99 -0.20 0.47 -6.75
C ALA A 99 -0.23 1.77 -5.92
N LEU A 100 0.81 2.59 -6.02
CA LEU A 100 0.89 3.88 -5.34
C LEU A 100 -0.16 4.88 -5.87
N ASN A 101 -0.39 4.93 -7.18
CA ASN A 101 -1.42 5.78 -7.79
C ASN A 101 -2.82 5.38 -7.28
N LYS A 102 -3.14 4.08 -7.28
CA LYS A 102 -4.41 3.57 -6.72
C LYS A 102 -4.56 3.93 -5.25
N LEU A 103 -3.48 3.82 -4.47
CA LEU A 103 -3.49 4.18 -3.06
C LEU A 103 -3.73 5.68 -2.85
N TYR A 104 -3.10 6.52 -3.67
CA TYR A 104 -3.31 7.96 -3.67
C TYR A 104 -4.77 8.32 -3.95
N GLU A 105 -5.37 7.74 -4.99
CA GLU A 105 -6.79 7.95 -5.32
C GLU A 105 -7.71 7.60 -4.13
N VAL A 106 -7.48 6.47 -3.47
CA VAL A 106 -8.23 6.05 -2.29
C VAL A 106 -8.08 7.07 -1.16
N ILE A 107 -6.85 7.48 -0.84
CA ILE A 107 -6.59 8.43 0.24
C ILE A 107 -7.22 9.80 -0.09
N SER A 108 -7.10 10.27 -1.32
CA SER A 108 -7.69 11.55 -1.76
C SER A 108 -9.20 11.55 -1.61
N LYS A 109 -9.90 10.47 -1.96
CA LYS A 109 -11.35 10.35 -1.74
C LYS A 109 -11.70 10.38 -0.25
N ILE A 110 -10.97 9.64 0.58
CA ILE A 110 -11.18 9.62 2.04
C ILE A 110 -11.02 11.02 2.66
N VAL A 111 -10.06 11.82 2.17
CA VAL A 111 -9.77 13.16 2.72
C VAL A 111 -10.73 14.23 2.17
N ASN A 112 -11.00 14.24 0.87
CA ASN A 112 -11.69 15.35 0.21
C ASN A 112 -13.23 15.29 0.32
N ASP A 113 -13.83 14.10 0.40
CA ASP A 113 -15.29 13.98 0.42
C ASP A 113 -15.93 14.20 1.81
N GLY A 114 -15.18 14.78 2.77
CA GLY A 114 -15.70 15.08 4.11
C GLY A 114 -16.20 13.84 4.85
N TYR A 115 -15.53 12.70 4.62
CA TYR A 115 -15.95 11.34 4.98
C TYR A 115 -16.53 11.20 6.40
N ASP A 116 -17.86 11.03 6.50
CA ASP A 116 -18.57 10.78 7.77
C ASP A 116 -18.54 9.29 8.13
N LYS A 117 -17.87 9.00 9.26
CA LYS A 117 -17.54 7.66 9.79
C LYS A 117 -18.76 6.82 10.23
N THR A 118 -19.98 7.36 10.11
CA THR A 118 -21.19 6.78 10.69
C THR A 118 -22.18 6.16 9.69
N GLN A 119 -22.06 6.41 8.37
CA GLN A 119 -23.16 6.09 7.45
C GLN A 119 -22.86 5.33 6.15
N LEU A 120 -21.64 4.89 5.85
CA LEU A 120 -21.37 4.13 4.62
C LEU A 120 -20.80 2.73 4.83
N THR A 121 -21.22 1.82 3.97
CA THR A 121 -20.66 0.47 3.85
C THR A 121 -19.71 0.44 2.67
N TRP A 122 -18.49 -0.10 2.87
CA TRP A 122 -17.40 -0.08 1.90
C TRP A 122 -17.71 -0.65 0.50
N GLN A 123 -18.85 -1.34 0.34
CA GLN A 123 -19.42 -1.75 -0.95
C GLN A 123 -19.60 -0.56 -1.90
N GLU A 124 -20.14 0.56 -1.40
CA GLU A 124 -20.43 1.77 -2.20
C GLU A 124 -19.16 2.47 -2.66
N VAL A 125 -18.11 2.44 -1.84
CA VAL A 125 -16.78 2.97 -2.21
C VAL A 125 -16.17 2.13 -3.31
N ILE A 126 -16.25 0.80 -3.20
CA ILE A 126 -15.75 -0.15 -4.19
C ILE A 126 -16.50 0.02 -5.52
N ASP A 127 -17.82 0.20 -5.49
CA ASP A 127 -18.67 0.34 -6.67
C ASP A 127 -18.47 1.69 -7.39
N SER A 128 -18.01 2.73 -6.67
CA SER A 128 -17.68 4.06 -7.23
C SER A 128 -16.28 4.16 -7.85
N ILE A 129 -15.46 3.12 -7.70
CA ILE A 129 -14.21 3.01 -8.44
C ILE A 129 -14.58 2.38 -9.78
N ASP A 130 -14.68 3.19 -10.83
CA ASP A 130 -14.80 2.70 -12.20
C ASP A 130 -13.48 2.01 -12.59
N LEU A 131 -13.36 0.74 -12.24
CA LEU A 131 -12.20 -0.13 -12.50
C LEU A 131 -12.13 -0.60 -13.97
N SER A 132 -12.94 -0.02 -14.86
CA SER A 132 -13.05 -0.44 -16.27
C SER A 132 -12.24 0.41 -17.26
N ARG A 133 -11.35 1.29 -16.79
CA ARG A 133 -10.45 2.08 -17.65
C ARG A 133 -8.99 1.92 -17.28
#